data_AF-A0A8J2KDW2-F1
#
_entry.id   AF-A0A8J2KDW2-F1
#
_cell.length_a   1.000
_cell.length_b   1.000
_cell.length_c   1.000
_cell.angle_alpha   90.00
_cell.angle_beta   90.00
_cell.angle_gamma   90.00
#
_symmetry.space_group_name_H-M   'P 1'
#
loop_
_entity.id
_entity.type
_entity.pdbx_description
1 polymer ?
#
loop_
_entity_poly.entity_id
_entity_poly.type
_entity_poly.pdbx_seq_one_letter_code
_entity_poly.pdbx_strand_id
1 'polypeptide(L)'
;MASVCAFCGARASRRCASCNSVSYCSGEHQKEHWNVHQQTCPKFKIIHGSNLGKGFVATRDLKACTIVLDEEPVAVGPSESPRLSCLTCGLADESSLRCTRCEWPVCSLKCENHPMHADNECQIFSSGKITSDPVFTWGYFAKLVMGIRVCLLKKNEPQMFQQVLELCSEFSLPNDETAGPIEICSHMRELLARVQGLNIASQELAKLFRIFQINCFSGLIEEEPTSCPAG
;
A
#
# COMPACT_ATOMS: atom_id res chain seq x y z
N MET A 1 -21.90 28.53 -4.86
CA MET A 1 -22.38 28.91 -3.50
C MET A 1 -21.42 29.91 -2.90
N ALA A 2 -21.91 30.94 -2.18
CA ALA A 2 -21.04 31.87 -1.46
C ALA A 2 -20.37 31.14 -0.28
N SER A 3 -19.06 31.29 -0.10
CA SER A 3 -18.40 30.73 1.09
C SER A 3 -18.64 31.62 2.31
N VAL A 4 -18.76 31.00 3.47
CA VAL A 4 -18.94 31.68 4.76
C VAL A 4 -17.64 31.65 5.57
N CYS A 5 -17.51 32.61 6.47
CA CYS A 5 -16.36 32.72 7.36
C CYS A 5 -16.41 31.60 8.40
N ALA A 6 -15.35 30.82 8.50
CA ALA A 6 -15.24 29.72 9.46
C ALA A 6 -15.24 30.17 10.93
N PHE A 7 -15.03 31.46 11.20
CA PHE A 7 -15.03 32.04 12.55
C PHE A 7 -16.39 32.64 12.93
N CYS A 8 -16.95 33.53 12.09
CA CYS A 8 -18.15 34.31 12.44
C CYS A 8 -19.39 34.03 11.56
N GLY A 9 -19.29 33.17 10.55
CA GLY A 9 -20.40 32.83 9.64
C GLY A 9 -20.74 33.89 8.57
N ALA A 10 -20.14 35.08 8.60
CA ALA A 10 -20.36 36.12 7.60
C ALA A 10 -19.87 35.71 6.20
N ARG A 11 -20.30 36.43 5.15
CA ARG A 11 -19.82 36.20 3.78
C ARG A 11 -18.29 36.30 3.72
N ALA A 12 -17.63 35.29 3.16
CA ALA A 12 -16.18 35.22 3.04
C ALA A 12 -15.73 35.37 1.58
N SER A 13 -14.52 35.92 1.41
CA SER A 13 -13.87 36.11 0.10
C SER A 13 -12.44 35.58 0.06
N ARG A 14 -11.85 35.24 1.22
CA ARG A 14 -10.47 34.78 1.35
C ARG A 14 -10.47 33.33 1.77
N ARG A 15 -9.65 32.49 1.13
CA ARG A 15 -9.44 31.10 1.54
C ARG A 15 -8.13 30.97 2.31
N CYS A 16 -8.05 29.98 3.20
CA CYS A 16 -6.77 29.63 3.82
C CYS A 16 -5.73 29.33 2.74
N ALA A 17 -4.62 30.08 2.70
CA ALA A 17 -3.61 29.97 1.65
C ALA A 17 -2.89 28.61 1.62
N SER A 18 -2.92 27.87 2.73
CA SER A 18 -2.31 26.55 2.84
C SER A 18 -3.19 25.46 2.22
N CYS A 19 -4.46 25.38 2.62
CA CYS A 19 -5.32 24.23 2.33
C CYS A 19 -6.53 24.52 1.45
N ASN A 20 -6.89 25.79 1.27
CA ASN A 20 -8.09 26.25 0.56
C ASN A 20 -9.44 25.68 1.05
N SER A 21 -9.48 24.92 2.15
CA SER A 21 -10.69 24.21 2.62
C SER A 21 -11.64 25.09 3.42
N VAL A 22 -11.13 26.13 4.06
CA VAL A 22 -11.92 27.10 4.85
C VAL A 22 -11.77 28.51 4.31
N SER A 23 -12.80 29.34 4.52
CA SER A 23 -12.82 30.74 4.09
C SER A 23 -12.99 31.70 5.27
N TYR A 24 -12.53 32.95 5.11
CA TYR A 24 -12.62 34.02 6.10
C TYR A 24 -13.04 35.34 5.45
N CYS A 25 -13.77 36.17 6.20
CA CYS A 25 -14.10 37.53 5.76
C CYS A 25 -12.91 38.49 5.92
N SER A 26 -12.01 38.23 6.88
CA SER A 26 -10.80 39.03 7.14
C SER A 26 -9.61 38.13 7.53
N GLY A 27 -8.40 38.69 7.48
CA GLY A 27 -7.20 38.01 7.99
C GLY A 27 -7.17 37.88 9.52
N GLU A 28 -7.89 38.74 10.24
CA GLU A 28 -8.00 38.70 11.70
C GLU A 28 -8.77 37.45 12.16
N HIS A 29 -9.93 37.20 11.57
CA HIS A 29 -10.72 36.00 11.86
C HIS A 29 -9.96 34.71 11.51
N GLN A 30 -9.06 34.74 10.51
CA GLN A 30 -8.17 33.60 10.26
C GLN A 30 -7.17 33.39 11.40
N LYS A 31 -6.55 34.47 11.90
CA LYS A 31 -5.60 34.41 13.03
C LYS A 31 -6.28 33.93 14.31
N GLU A 32 -7.48 34.43 14.61
CA GLU A 32 -8.27 34.03 15.77
C GLU A 32 -8.70 32.55 15.69
N HIS A 33 -9.14 32.12 14.51
CA HIS A 33 -9.50 30.72 14.28
C HIS A 33 -8.30 29.77 14.14
N TRP A 34 -7.07 30.27 14.02
CA TRP A 34 -5.90 29.45 13.69
C TRP A 34 -5.64 28.34 14.71
N ASN A 35 -5.85 28.60 16.00
CA ASN A 35 -5.62 27.61 17.05
C ASN A 35 -6.50 26.34 16.91
N VAL A 36 -7.67 26.50 16.28
CA VAL A 36 -8.60 25.41 15.95
C VAL A 36 -8.27 24.85 14.56
N HIS A 37 -8.20 25.71 13.55
CA HIS A 37 -8.00 25.26 12.17
C HIS A 37 -6.66 24.57 11.94
N GLN A 38 -5.58 24.96 12.63
CA GLN A 38 -4.25 24.39 12.40
C GLN A 38 -4.18 22.87 12.62
N GLN A 39 -5.06 22.34 13.47
CA GLN A 39 -5.15 20.93 13.80
C GLN A 39 -5.71 20.12 12.62
N THR A 40 -6.60 20.73 11.83
CA THR A 40 -7.27 20.11 10.68
C THR A 40 -6.73 20.61 9.34
N CYS A 41 -5.90 21.65 9.33
CA CYS A 41 -5.23 22.14 8.14
C CYS A 41 -4.14 21.14 7.70
N PRO A 42 -4.18 20.63 6.45
CA PRO A 42 -3.12 19.81 5.87
C PRO A 42 -1.72 20.38 6.11
N LYS A 43 -0.80 19.52 6.55
CA LYS A 43 0.61 19.85 6.82
C LYS A 43 1.45 19.91 5.54
N PHE A 44 0.96 19.30 4.47
CA PHE A 44 1.58 19.28 3.15
C PHE A 44 0.56 19.51 2.05
N LYS A 45 1.04 19.80 0.84
CA LYS A 45 0.26 19.78 -0.39
C LYS A 45 1.03 19.04 -1.49
N ILE A 46 0.30 18.48 -2.44
CA ILE A 46 0.88 17.87 -3.64
C ILE A 46 1.27 18.96 -4.63
N ILE A 47 2.49 18.87 -5.16
CA ILE A 47 2.99 19.71 -6.25
C ILE A 47 3.44 18.83 -7.41
N HIS A 48 3.47 19.42 -8.61
CA HIS A 48 3.99 18.76 -9.81
C HIS A 48 5.27 19.47 -10.21
N GLY A 49 6.42 18.80 -10.05
CA GLY A 49 7.71 19.28 -10.50
C GLY A 49 7.92 18.91 -11.96
N SER A 50 8.46 19.84 -12.77
CA SER A 50 8.72 19.61 -14.19
C SER A 50 9.63 18.42 -14.47
N ASN A 51 10.53 18.08 -13.53
CA ASN A 51 11.58 17.07 -13.73
C ASN A 51 11.43 15.84 -12.80
N LEU A 52 10.59 15.91 -11.76
CA LEU A 52 10.51 14.89 -10.70
C LEU A 52 9.11 14.29 -10.54
N GLY A 53 8.12 14.75 -11.30
CA GLY A 53 6.74 14.29 -11.19
C GLY A 53 6.02 14.85 -9.96
N LYS A 54 5.12 14.05 -9.36
CA LYS A 54 4.35 14.43 -8.17
C LYS A 54 5.25 14.39 -6.92
N GLY A 55 5.12 15.38 -6.05
CA GLY A 55 5.81 15.40 -4.77
C GLY A 55 5.03 16.13 -3.69
N PHE A 56 5.44 15.97 -2.44
CA PHE A 56 4.86 16.68 -1.30
C PHE A 56 5.73 17.88 -0.93
N VAL A 57 5.09 19.00 -0.60
CA VAL A 57 5.75 20.17 0.00
C VAL A 57 5.03 20.58 1.27
N ALA A 58 5.79 20.92 2.31
CA ALA A 58 5.23 21.44 3.55
C ALA A 58 4.50 22.77 3.30
N THR A 59 3.39 22.98 3.99
CA THR A 59 2.59 24.22 3.87
C THR A 59 2.85 25.22 5.01
N ARG A 60 3.69 24.83 5.97
CA ARG A 60 4.10 25.59 7.15
C ARG A 60 5.38 24.97 7.73
N ASP A 61 6.01 25.66 8.67
CA ASP A 61 7.10 25.09 9.45
C ASP A 61 6.60 23.91 10.29
N LEU A 62 7.37 22.83 10.27
CA LEU A 62 7.06 21.59 10.99
C LEU A 62 8.10 21.39 12.09
N LYS A 63 7.64 21.14 13.31
CA LYS A 63 8.53 20.78 14.42
C LYS A 63 9.09 19.37 14.17
N ALA A 64 10.28 19.09 14.71
CA ALA A 64 10.81 17.74 14.74
C ALA A 64 9.78 16.75 15.33
N CYS A 65 9.77 15.53 14.80
CA CYS A 65 8.83 14.46 15.18
C CYS A 65 7.35 14.75 14.84
N THR A 66 7.05 15.74 14.01
CA THR A 66 5.67 15.93 13.50
C THR A 66 5.34 14.81 12.51
N ILE A 67 4.29 14.02 12.79
CA ILE A 67 3.72 13.09 11.81
C ILE A 67 3.11 13.91 10.66
N VAL A 68 3.65 13.74 9.45
CA VAL A 68 3.22 14.47 8.24
C VAL A 68 2.25 13.65 7.41
N LEU A 69 2.54 12.35 7.28
CA LEU A 69 1.77 11.36 6.55
C LEU A 69 1.71 10.10 7.43
N ASP A 70 0.54 9.47 7.44
CA ASP A 70 0.28 8.21 8.12
C ASP A 70 -0.72 7.46 7.23
N GLU A 71 -0.34 6.29 6.73
CA GLU A 71 -1.09 5.53 5.72
C GLU A 71 -0.95 4.04 5.99
N GLU A 72 -2.05 3.31 5.78
CA GLU A 72 -2.04 1.85 5.80
C GLU A 72 -1.56 1.30 4.45
N PRO A 73 -0.78 0.20 4.43
CA PRO A 73 -0.32 -0.39 3.19
C PRO A 73 -1.49 -0.99 2.40
N VAL A 74 -1.55 -0.71 1.10
CA VAL A 74 -2.55 -1.27 0.18
C VAL A 74 -2.50 -2.80 0.15
N ALA A 75 -1.30 -3.36 0.23
CA ALA A 75 -1.08 -4.79 0.37
C ALA A 75 0.25 -5.01 1.09
N VAL A 76 0.32 -6.08 1.88
CA VAL A 76 1.54 -6.56 2.50
C VAL A 76 1.87 -7.93 1.91
N GLY A 77 3.15 -8.22 1.74
CA GLY A 77 3.63 -9.51 1.25
C GLY A 77 4.89 -9.94 2.00
N PRO A 78 5.31 -11.22 1.85
CA PRO A 78 6.56 -11.69 2.42
C PRO A 78 7.75 -10.89 1.90
N SER A 79 8.82 -10.80 2.70
CA SER A 79 10.10 -10.26 2.25
C SER A 79 10.69 -11.10 1.11
N GLU A 80 11.38 -10.45 0.16
CA GLU A 80 12.15 -11.11 -0.90
C GLU A 80 13.46 -11.75 -0.40
N SER A 81 13.66 -11.84 0.92
CA SER A 81 14.71 -12.63 1.55
C SER A 81 14.78 -14.05 0.96
N PRO A 82 15.96 -14.70 0.91
CA PRO A 82 16.02 -16.12 0.54
C PRO A 82 15.45 -17.04 1.63
N ARG A 83 15.19 -16.52 2.85
CA ARG A 83 14.65 -17.31 3.96
C ARG A 83 13.14 -17.44 3.85
N LEU A 84 12.67 -18.67 4.04
CA LEU A 84 11.25 -18.99 4.18
C LEU A 84 10.62 -18.11 5.27
N SER A 85 9.45 -17.54 4.98
CA SER A 85 8.72 -16.72 5.95
C SER A 85 7.22 -17.00 5.92
N CYS A 86 6.55 -16.71 7.04
CA CYS A 86 5.11 -16.83 7.13
C CYS A 86 4.42 -15.84 6.18
N LEU A 87 3.44 -16.31 5.39
CA LEU A 87 2.67 -15.45 4.48
C LEU A 87 1.90 -14.32 5.19
N THR A 88 1.61 -14.49 6.48
CA THR A 88 0.81 -13.55 7.27
C THR A 88 1.70 -12.59 8.06
N CYS A 89 2.52 -13.05 9.00
CA CYS A 89 3.31 -12.11 9.81
C CYS A 89 4.64 -11.71 9.16
N GLY A 90 5.05 -12.35 8.05
CA GLY A 90 6.30 -12.04 7.36
C GLY A 90 7.57 -12.44 8.11
N LEU A 91 7.45 -12.93 9.36
CA LEU A 91 8.58 -13.40 10.15
C LEU A 91 9.18 -14.66 9.52
N ALA A 92 10.51 -14.73 9.51
CA ALA A 92 11.24 -15.91 9.10
C ALA A 92 10.84 -17.07 10.01
N ASP A 93 10.44 -18.18 9.40
CA ASP A 93 10.03 -19.36 10.12
C ASP A 93 10.88 -20.54 9.65
N GLU A 94 11.76 -21.01 10.54
CA GLU A 94 12.50 -22.26 10.31
C GLU A 94 11.62 -23.48 10.59
N SER A 95 10.42 -23.28 11.19
CA SER A 95 9.44 -24.32 11.35
C SER A 95 8.81 -24.70 10.00
N SER A 96 8.51 -25.98 9.83
CA SER A 96 7.85 -26.52 8.65
C SER A 96 6.33 -26.35 8.68
N LEU A 97 5.80 -25.45 9.53
CA LEU A 97 4.36 -25.26 9.65
C LEU A 97 3.78 -24.68 8.36
N ARG A 98 2.73 -25.35 7.88
CA ARG A 98 2.07 -25.09 6.61
C ARG A 98 0.58 -25.00 6.85
N CYS A 99 -0.06 -24.15 6.06
CA CYS A 99 -1.50 -23.96 6.10
C CYS A 99 -2.18 -25.29 5.79
N THR A 100 -3.12 -25.72 6.63
CA THR A 100 -3.78 -27.03 6.45
C THR A 100 -4.64 -27.12 5.18
N ARG A 101 -4.95 -25.97 4.57
CA ARG A 101 -5.81 -25.87 3.37
C ARG A 101 -5.02 -25.79 2.07
N CYS A 102 -3.95 -25.00 2.05
CA CYS A 102 -3.19 -24.72 0.82
C CYS A 102 -1.73 -25.19 0.88
N GLU A 103 -1.25 -25.63 2.04
CA GLU A 103 0.12 -26.11 2.30
C GLU A 103 1.22 -25.03 2.19
N TRP A 104 0.87 -23.75 2.02
CA TRP A 104 1.84 -22.66 2.01
C TRP A 104 2.25 -22.23 3.44
N PRO A 105 3.43 -21.60 3.60
CA PRO A 105 4.04 -21.40 4.91
C PRO A 105 3.26 -20.42 5.80
N VAL A 106 2.89 -20.90 6.99
CA VAL A 106 2.28 -20.09 8.06
C VAL A 106 2.75 -20.59 9.42
N CYS A 107 3.08 -19.69 10.34
CA CYS A 107 3.71 -20.09 11.61
C CYS A 107 2.73 -20.52 12.70
N SER A 108 1.42 -20.37 12.48
CA SER A 108 0.39 -20.69 13.49
C SER A 108 -1.00 -20.77 12.88
N LEU A 109 -1.94 -21.37 13.64
CA LEU A 109 -3.37 -21.36 13.28
C LEU A 109 -3.96 -19.94 13.24
N LYS A 110 -3.43 -19.02 14.06
CA LYS A 110 -3.77 -17.58 13.99
C LYS A 110 -3.40 -17.01 12.62
N CYS A 111 -2.18 -17.27 12.15
CA CYS A 111 -1.72 -16.81 10.84
C CYS A 111 -2.44 -17.50 9.68
N GLU A 112 -2.78 -18.78 9.83
CA GLU A 112 -3.58 -19.53 8.85
C GLU A 112 -4.98 -18.92 8.65
N ASN A 113 -5.63 -18.48 9.74
CA ASN A 113 -6.98 -17.95 9.71
C ASN A 113 -7.04 -16.41 9.58
N HIS A 114 -5.90 -15.75 9.43
CA HIS A 114 -5.85 -14.31 9.29
C HIS A 114 -6.39 -13.89 7.90
N PRO A 115 -7.28 -12.88 7.79
CA PRO A 115 -7.89 -12.46 6.52
C PRO A 115 -6.88 -12.21 5.39
N MET A 116 -5.73 -11.62 5.73
CA MET A 116 -4.67 -11.33 4.76
C MET A 116 -4.16 -12.56 3.98
N HIS A 117 -4.23 -13.75 4.58
CA HIS A 117 -3.95 -15.02 3.90
C HIS A 117 -5.25 -15.74 3.49
N ALA A 118 -6.14 -15.96 4.46
CA ALA A 118 -7.31 -16.82 4.34
C ALA A 118 -8.28 -16.34 3.24
N ASP A 119 -8.52 -15.03 3.16
CA ASP A 119 -9.48 -14.43 2.22
C ASP A 119 -8.82 -14.02 0.88
N ASN A 120 -7.50 -14.11 0.80
CA ASN A 120 -6.72 -13.75 -0.38
C ASN A 120 -6.20 -14.99 -1.13
N GLU A 121 -4.90 -15.29 -1.01
CA GLU A 121 -4.23 -16.27 -1.86
C GLU A 121 -4.48 -17.74 -1.46
N CYS A 122 -5.02 -17.99 -0.26
CA CYS A 122 -5.19 -19.35 0.27
C CYS A 122 -5.99 -20.28 -0.67
N GLN A 123 -7.16 -19.84 -1.13
CA GLN A 123 -8.02 -20.65 -2.04
C GLN A 123 -7.38 -20.84 -3.43
N ILE A 124 -6.62 -19.84 -3.89
CA ILE A 124 -5.93 -19.89 -5.19
C ILE A 124 -4.82 -20.95 -5.14
N PHE A 125 -4.06 -20.98 -4.04
CA PHE A 125 -2.98 -21.93 -3.84
C PHE A 125 -3.48 -23.35 -3.63
N SER A 126 -4.55 -23.55 -2.85
CA SER A 126 -5.12 -24.89 -2.62
C SER A 126 -5.64 -25.54 -3.91
N SER A 127 -6.18 -24.74 -4.84
CA SER A 127 -6.67 -25.23 -6.14
C SER A 127 -5.57 -25.41 -7.19
N GLY A 128 -4.40 -24.80 -6.98
CA GLY A 128 -3.38 -24.65 -8.02
C GLY A 128 -2.34 -25.75 -8.12
N LYS A 129 -2.27 -26.69 -7.17
CA LYS A 129 -1.20 -27.71 -7.06
C LYS A 129 0.24 -27.14 -7.10
N ILE A 130 0.41 -25.83 -6.86
CA ILE A 130 1.74 -25.22 -6.73
C ILE A 130 2.22 -25.47 -5.31
N THR A 131 3.28 -26.27 -5.19
CA THR A 131 3.94 -26.52 -3.92
C THR A 131 4.99 -25.42 -3.68
N SER A 132 5.04 -24.91 -2.46
CA SER A 132 6.01 -23.88 -2.08
C SER A 132 7.36 -24.49 -1.63
N ASP A 133 7.77 -25.61 -2.23
CA ASP A 133 8.92 -26.40 -1.77
C ASP A 133 10.25 -25.63 -1.99
N PRO A 134 11.02 -25.25 -0.93
CA PRO A 134 12.06 -24.25 -1.12
C PRO A 134 13.42 -24.62 -0.52
N VAL A 135 14.48 -24.27 -1.27
CA VAL A 135 15.64 -23.60 -0.65
C VAL A 135 16.11 -22.40 -1.50
N PHE A 136 15.86 -22.38 -2.82
CA PHE A 136 16.41 -21.35 -3.73
C PHE A 136 15.39 -20.43 -4.43
N THR A 137 14.08 -20.57 -4.14
CA THR A 137 13.00 -19.88 -4.89
C THR A 137 12.11 -18.98 -4.04
N TRP A 138 12.41 -18.73 -2.76
CA TRP A 138 11.49 -17.94 -1.91
C TRP A 138 11.28 -16.51 -2.41
N GLY A 139 12.33 -15.81 -2.83
CA GLY A 139 12.20 -14.45 -3.40
C GLY A 139 11.28 -14.41 -4.64
N TYR A 140 11.22 -15.50 -5.42
CA TYR A 140 10.26 -15.65 -6.51
C TYR A 140 8.82 -15.77 -6.00
N PHE A 141 8.60 -16.59 -4.96
CA PHE A 141 7.28 -16.78 -4.37
C PHE A 141 6.77 -15.56 -3.59
N ALA A 142 7.66 -14.82 -2.94
CA ALA A 142 7.32 -13.56 -2.28
C ALA A 142 6.70 -12.55 -3.26
N LYS A 143 7.33 -12.39 -4.44
CA LYS A 143 6.82 -11.58 -5.56
C LYS A 143 5.47 -12.07 -6.07
N LEU A 144 5.31 -13.39 -6.18
CA LEU A 144 4.06 -14.02 -6.60
C LEU A 144 2.90 -13.69 -5.63
N VAL A 145 3.15 -13.82 -4.32
CA VAL A 145 2.14 -13.54 -3.28
C VAL A 145 1.74 -12.06 -3.30
N MET A 146 2.71 -11.15 -3.32
CA MET A 146 2.44 -9.70 -3.40
C MET A 146 1.61 -9.37 -4.65
N GLY A 147 2.02 -9.88 -5.81
CA GLY A 147 1.30 -9.67 -7.06
C GLY A 147 -0.13 -10.19 -7.02
N ILE A 148 -0.38 -11.38 -6.47
CA ILE A 148 -1.72 -11.96 -6.36
C ILE A 148 -2.60 -11.10 -5.45
N ARG A 149 -2.09 -10.70 -4.27
CA ARG A 149 -2.82 -9.85 -3.31
C ARG A 149 -3.24 -8.53 -3.96
N VAL A 150 -2.33 -7.86 -4.66
CA VAL A 150 -2.67 -6.62 -5.39
C VAL A 150 -3.64 -6.87 -6.55
N CYS A 151 -3.51 -7.97 -7.29
CA CYS A 151 -4.45 -8.30 -8.37
C CYS A 151 -5.88 -8.57 -7.86
N LEU A 152 -6.03 -9.14 -6.67
CA LEU A 152 -7.34 -9.38 -6.06
C LEU A 152 -8.09 -8.08 -5.75
N LEU A 153 -7.38 -6.97 -5.51
CA LEU A 153 -7.99 -5.64 -5.35
C LEU A 153 -8.79 -5.24 -6.59
N LYS A 154 -8.42 -5.67 -7.80
CA LYS A 154 -9.20 -5.33 -9.00
C LYS A 154 -10.65 -5.82 -8.92
N LYS A 155 -10.89 -6.91 -8.19
CA LYS A 155 -12.24 -7.46 -7.93
C LYS A 155 -12.83 -6.88 -6.64
N ASN A 156 -12.06 -6.88 -5.56
CA ASN A 156 -12.58 -6.61 -4.22
C ASN A 156 -12.65 -5.09 -3.92
N GLU A 157 -11.69 -4.32 -4.41
CA GLU A 157 -11.54 -2.88 -4.19
C GLU A 157 -11.03 -2.14 -5.45
N PRO A 158 -11.85 -2.01 -6.52
CA PRO A 158 -11.38 -1.56 -7.83
C PRO A 158 -10.79 -0.15 -7.84
N GLN A 159 -11.26 0.74 -6.94
CA GLN A 159 -10.73 2.09 -6.81
C GLN A 159 -9.29 2.09 -6.27
N MET A 160 -9.01 1.24 -5.27
CA MET A 160 -7.67 1.06 -4.71
C MET A 160 -6.72 0.48 -5.76
N PHE A 161 -7.18 -0.52 -6.52
CA PHE A 161 -6.39 -1.08 -7.63
C PHE A 161 -6.03 -0.02 -8.67
N GLN A 162 -6.98 0.86 -9.03
CA GLN A 162 -6.72 1.94 -9.97
C GLN A 162 -5.68 2.93 -9.42
N GLN A 163 -5.73 3.27 -8.12
CA GLN A 163 -4.73 4.11 -7.47
C GLN A 163 -3.34 3.48 -7.51
N VAL A 164 -3.22 2.16 -7.29
CA VAL A 164 -1.94 1.44 -7.45
C VAL A 164 -1.43 1.58 -8.88
N LEU A 165 -2.28 1.44 -9.89
CA LEU A 165 -1.88 1.62 -11.29
C LEU A 165 -1.47 3.06 -11.65
N GLU A 166 -1.77 4.06 -10.81
CA GLU A 166 -1.32 5.45 -10.98
C GLU A 166 0.05 5.72 -10.35
N LEU A 167 0.60 4.78 -9.56
CA LEU A 167 1.94 4.89 -9.01
C LEU A 167 3.02 4.91 -10.10
N CYS A 168 4.16 5.52 -9.78
CA CYS A 168 5.28 5.61 -10.71
C CYS A 168 5.75 4.20 -11.10
N SER A 169 5.84 3.93 -12.39
CA SER A 169 6.28 2.65 -12.95
C SER A 169 7.39 2.81 -13.98
N GLU A 170 7.83 4.04 -14.25
CA GLU A 170 8.80 4.35 -15.29
C GLU A 170 10.13 4.75 -14.65
N PHE A 171 11.18 4.02 -14.99
CA PHE A 171 12.55 4.34 -14.61
C PHE A 171 13.50 3.87 -15.72
N SER A 172 14.63 4.56 -15.89
CA SER A 172 15.71 4.14 -16.79
C SER A 172 16.75 3.37 -15.99
N LEU A 173 16.86 2.06 -16.17
CA LEU A 173 18.05 1.31 -15.76
C LEU A 173 19.00 1.12 -16.96
N PRO A 174 20.33 1.07 -16.75
CA PRO A 174 21.31 0.88 -17.83
C PRO A 174 21.16 -0.46 -18.58
N ASN A 175 20.55 -1.47 -17.96
CA ASN A 175 20.24 -2.77 -18.53
C ASN A 175 18.76 -3.05 -18.31
N ASP A 176 17.98 -2.74 -19.33
CA ASP A 176 16.54 -2.79 -19.27
C ASP A 176 16.05 -4.24 -19.33
N GLU A 177 16.01 -4.92 -18.18
CA GLU A 177 15.19 -6.12 -17.99
C GLU A 177 13.70 -5.69 -17.87
N THR A 178 13.18 -5.01 -18.90
CA THR A 178 11.90 -4.28 -18.92
C THR A 178 10.67 -5.17 -18.75
N ALA A 179 10.83 -6.48 -18.84
CA ALA A 179 9.76 -7.42 -18.58
C ALA A 179 9.84 -7.85 -17.11
N GLY A 180 8.82 -7.51 -16.31
CA GLY A 180 8.59 -8.23 -15.05
C GLY A 180 8.72 -9.74 -15.32
N PRO A 181 9.30 -10.55 -14.42
CA PRO A 181 9.85 -11.85 -14.80
C PRO A 181 8.78 -12.66 -15.53
N ILE A 182 9.00 -12.92 -16.82
CA ILE A 182 7.97 -13.44 -17.75
C ILE A 182 7.30 -14.69 -17.14
N GLU A 183 8.09 -15.50 -16.45
CA GLU A 183 7.67 -16.68 -15.71
C GLU A 183 6.71 -16.35 -14.56
N ILE A 184 7.00 -15.34 -13.72
CA ILE A 184 6.08 -14.91 -12.65
C ILE A 184 4.77 -14.42 -13.25
N CYS A 185 4.82 -13.57 -14.28
CA CYS A 185 3.61 -13.11 -14.97
C CYS A 185 2.79 -14.27 -15.56
N SER A 186 3.45 -15.33 -16.03
CA SER A 186 2.78 -16.53 -16.53
C SER A 186 2.07 -17.29 -15.42
N HIS A 187 2.77 -17.60 -14.33
CA HIS A 187 2.19 -18.32 -13.19
C HIS A 187 1.07 -17.51 -12.51
N MET A 188 1.22 -16.19 -12.39
CA MET A 188 0.15 -15.33 -11.90
C MET A 188 -1.11 -15.44 -12.76
N ARG A 189 -0.99 -15.40 -14.10
CA ARG A 189 -2.16 -15.54 -14.98
C ARG A 189 -2.84 -16.88 -14.80
N GLU A 190 -2.07 -17.97 -14.70
CA GLU A 190 -2.63 -19.30 -14.48
C GLU A 190 -3.39 -19.39 -13.15
N LEU A 191 -2.81 -18.85 -12.08
CA LEU A 191 -3.43 -18.82 -10.75
C LEU A 191 -4.68 -17.95 -10.71
N LEU A 192 -4.59 -16.73 -11.25
CA LEU A 192 -5.67 -15.75 -11.23
C LEU A 192 -6.82 -16.11 -12.17
N ALA A 193 -6.58 -16.90 -13.22
CA ALA A 193 -7.65 -17.45 -14.08
C ALA A 193 -8.64 -18.34 -13.31
N ARG A 194 -8.25 -18.84 -12.12
CA ARG A 194 -9.12 -19.63 -11.23
C ARG A 194 -10.08 -18.75 -10.43
N VAL A 195 -9.87 -17.42 -10.41
CA VAL A 195 -10.71 -16.47 -9.68
C VAL A 195 -11.84 -15.98 -10.57
N GLN A 196 -13.06 -16.44 -10.30
CA GLN A 196 -14.24 -16.04 -11.07
C GLN A 196 -14.44 -14.51 -11.04
N GLY A 197 -14.66 -13.92 -12.22
CA GLY A 197 -14.92 -12.49 -12.39
C GLY A 197 -13.67 -11.61 -12.34
N LEU A 198 -12.47 -12.18 -12.21
CA LEU A 198 -11.22 -11.44 -12.25
C LEU A 198 -10.59 -11.56 -13.64
N ASN A 199 -10.30 -10.43 -14.27
CA ASN A 199 -9.55 -10.36 -15.52
C ASN A 199 -8.42 -9.35 -15.39
N ILE A 200 -7.18 -9.81 -15.46
CA ILE A 200 -5.98 -8.98 -15.42
C ILE A 200 -5.29 -9.06 -16.77
N ALA A 201 -5.14 -7.93 -17.45
CA ALA A 201 -4.44 -7.83 -18.71
C ALA A 201 -2.94 -8.03 -18.51
N SER A 202 -2.25 -8.64 -19.47
CA SER A 202 -0.79 -8.86 -19.40
C SER A 202 0.00 -7.58 -19.16
N GLN A 203 -0.46 -6.46 -19.75
CA GLN A 203 0.14 -5.14 -19.55
C GLN A 203 -0.02 -4.60 -18.12
N GLU A 204 -1.12 -4.95 -17.43
CA GLU A 204 -1.31 -4.59 -16.02
C GLU A 204 -0.33 -5.36 -15.14
N LEU A 205 -0.16 -6.68 -15.37
CA LEU A 205 0.82 -7.49 -14.62
C LEU A 205 2.24 -6.96 -14.79
N ALA A 206 2.67 -6.72 -16.02
CA ALA A 206 4.00 -6.19 -16.30
C ALA A 206 4.21 -4.82 -15.62
N LYS A 207 3.19 -3.96 -15.63
CA LYS A 207 3.23 -2.66 -14.96
C LYS A 207 3.33 -2.79 -13.44
N LEU A 208 2.61 -3.71 -12.82
CA LEU A 208 2.66 -3.95 -11.37
C LEU A 208 4.08 -4.29 -10.89
N PHE A 209 4.82 -5.13 -11.62
CA PHE A 209 6.21 -5.44 -11.24
C PHE A 209 7.12 -4.20 -11.26
N ARG A 210 6.93 -3.31 -12.24
CA ARG A 210 7.68 -2.04 -12.29
C ARG A 210 7.27 -1.11 -11.15
N ILE A 211 5.98 -1.09 -10.79
CA ILE A 211 5.49 -0.33 -9.63
C ILE A 211 6.14 -0.85 -8.34
N PHE A 212 6.17 -2.16 -8.13
CA PHE A 212 6.73 -2.76 -6.91
C PHE A 212 8.22 -2.44 -6.72
N GLN A 213 8.99 -2.40 -7.80
CA GLN A 213 10.43 -2.06 -7.75
C GLN A 213 10.71 -0.64 -7.26
N ILE A 214 9.76 0.29 -7.42
CA ILE A 214 9.95 1.71 -7.06
C ILE A 214 9.21 2.06 -5.76
N ASN A 215 8.04 1.46 -5.53
CA ASN A 215 7.09 1.94 -4.50
C ASN A 215 6.93 0.97 -3.33
N CYS A 216 7.50 -0.24 -3.36
CA CYS A 216 7.42 -1.14 -2.21
C CYS A 216 8.38 -0.72 -1.10
N PHE A 217 7.86 -0.70 0.13
CA PHE A 217 8.64 -0.50 1.34
C PHE A 217 8.91 -1.84 2.02
N SER A 218 10.10 -1.98 2.60
CA SER A 218 10.44 -3.13 3.44
C SER A 218 10.46 -2.70 4.90
N GLY A 219 9.79 -3.47 5.76
CA GLY A 219 9.75 -3.22 7.20
C GLY A 219 9.28 -4.45 7.96
N LEU A 220 9.44 -4.42 9.28
CA LEU A 220 8.80 -5.41 10.14
C LEU A 220 7.34 -5.04 10.30
N ILE A 221 6.45 -6.04 10.24
CA ILE A 221 5.08 -5.86 10.70
C ILE A 221 5.19 -5.78 12.22
N GLU A 222 5.08 -4.58 12.80
CA GLU A 222 4.97 -4.44 14.24
C GLU A 222 3.72 -5.20 14.67
N GLU A 223 3.87 -6.17 15.58
CA GLU A 223 2.70 -6.68 16.30
C GLU A 223 2.08 -5.48 17.03
N GLU A 224 0.74 -5.40 17.06
CA GLU A 224 0.06 -4.37 17.86
C GLU A 224 0.75 -4.27 19.22
N PRO A 225 1.17 -3.07 19.65
CA PRO A 225 1.83 -2.93 20.94
C PRO A 225 0.89 -3.50 21.98
N THR A 226 1.31 -4.59 22.65
CA THR A 226 0.62 -5.09 23.84
C THR A 226 0.45 -3.89 24.76
N SER A 227 -0.80 -3.51 25.00
CA SER A 227 -1.25 -2.35 25.77
C SER A 227 -0.16 -1.77 26.67
N CYS A 228 0.18 -0.50 26.44
CA CYS A 228 1.07 0.29 27.30
C CYS A 228 0.79 -0.03 28.78
N PRO A 229 1.77 -0.47 29.59
CA PRO A 229 1.53 -0.69 31.01
C PRO A 229 1.09 0.65 31.60
N ALA A 230 -0.13 0.69 32.11
CA ALA A 230 -0.62 1.83 32.88
C ALA A 230 0.33 2.01 34.09
N GLY A 231 1.18 3.03 33.99
CA GLY A 231 2.00 3.56 35.07
C GLY A 231 1.41 4.87 35.58
#